data_AF-A0A1Y1JTS2-F1
#
_entry.id   AF-A0A1Y1JTS2-F1
#
_cell.length_a   1.000
_cell.length_b   1.000
_cell.length_c   1.000
_cell.angle_alpha   90.00
_cell.angle_beta   90.00
_cell.angle_gamma   90.00
#
_symmetry.space_group_name_H-M   'P 1'
#
loop_
_entity.id
_entity.type
_entity.pdbx_description
1 polymer ?
#
loop_
_entity_poly.entity_id
_entity_poly.type
_entity_poly.pdbx_seq_one_letter_code
_entity_poly.pdbx_strand_id
1 'polypeptide(L)'
;MSEKITDSIYFNFNSIFPKCTEGFMWRSHLHFSKPNYHNFTQLCSKFHNEVTSIESNSNPFIQNCQVLSLYLDHIISNINTDNEEACCKYFYYRLRNDIIRKPHCKCNGSKECYEKIIKQKGNSFNTTISDVCMKHLIDFDNGTFNMMEKLDYMYDKFNEFNKEHNPTYQRIQEFISILENLDNSYNKYNESFLLVLKKANQAYIEFVGTLSVGDWNKKTILGYLIDKGKDKGILKVVHGIEENEVVTARATQAHAKKYNDTDIGADSTTGIVFLYFSIFNKLEYYLIHFSLYSEFFIFTIKVKEIKKSVEKK
;
A
#
# COMPACT_ATOMS: atom_id res chain seq x y z
N MET A 1 21.87 12.82 -28.60
CA MET A 1 20.82 12.74 -27.58
C MET A 1 20.49 11.26 -27.41
N SER A 2 21.32 10.54 -26.63
CA SER A 2 21.19 9.09 -26.42
C SER A 2 20.50 8.79 -25.09
N GLU A 3 19.62 7.80 -25.14
CA GLU A 3 18.76 7.21 -24.12
C GLU A 3 19.29 7.15 -22.68
N LYS A 4 18.47 7.70 -21.76
CA LYS A 4 18.47 7.44 -20.31
C LYS A 4 17.56 6.23 -19.97
N ILE A 5 17.60 5.15 -20.76
CA ILE A 5 16.75 3.96 -20.53
C ILE A 5 17.31 3.04 -19.43
N THR A 6 18.59 3.17 -19.10
CA THR A 6 19.34 2.19 -18.29
C THR A 6 18.98 2.15 -16.81
N ASP A 7 18.54 3.24 -16.18
CA ASP A 7 18.33 3.24 -14.72
C ASP A 7 17.02 2.58 -14.28
N SER A 8 15.98 2.60 -15.14
CA SER A 8 14.66 2.04 -14.81
C SER A 8 14.64 0.52 -14.64
N ILE A 9 15.60 -0.18 -15.26
CA ILE A 9 15.70 -1.64 -15.20
C ILE A 9 16.20 -2.10 -13.82
N TYR A 10 16.94 -1.26 -13.08
CA TYR A 10 17.53 -1.65 -11.79
C TYR A 10 16.73 -1.18 -10.57
N PHE A 11 15.68 -0.38 -10.75
CA PHE A 11 14.89 0.08 -9.62
C PHE A 11 14.10 -1.08 -8.98
N ASN A 12 14.35 -1.31 -7.69
CA ASN A 12 13.67 -2.36 -6.94
C ASN A 12 12.34 -1.86 -6.36
N PHE A 13 11.23 -2.30 -6.95
CA PHE A 13 9.87 -2.01 -6.49
C PHE A 13 9.44 -2.88 -5.30
N ASN A 14 10.23 -3.91 -4.95
CA ASN A 14 9.89 -4.81 -3.86
C ASN A 14 9.82 -4.08 -2.53
N SER A 15 8.92 -4.57 -1.66
CA SER A 15 8.71 -4.05 -0.31
C SER A 15 8.19 -2.62 -0.22
N ILE A 16 8.00 -1.91 -1.35
CA ILE A 16 7.27 -0.64 -1.39
C ILE A 16 5.77 -0.91 -1.20
N PHE A 17 5.17 -1.72 -2.08
CA PHE A 17 3.74 -2.01 -2.02
C PHE A 17 3.45 -3.44 -1.55
N PRO A 18 2.36 -3.66 -0.78
CA PRO A 18 1.50 -2.64 -0.16
C PRO A 18 2.11 -2.00 1.10
N LYS A 19 3.28 -2.46 1.54
CA LYS A 19 3.81 -2.24 2.88
C LYS A 19 3.95 -0.77 3.30
N CYS A 20 4.41 0.09 2.39
CA CYS A 20 4.63 1.50 2.65
C CYS A 20 3.36 2.34 2.54
N THR A 21 2.26 1.77 2.05
CA THR A 21 0.93 2.40 2.00
C THR A 21 -0.03 1.82 3.03
N GLU A 22 0.28 0.65 3.58
CA GLU A 22 -0.52 -0.03 4.59
C GLU A 22 -0.55 0.77 5.91
N GLY A 23 -1.73 0.89 6.50
CA GLY A 23 -1.92 1.62 7.76
C GLY A 23 -1.79 3.16 7.67
N PHE A 24 -1.39 3.71 6.53
CA PHE A 24 -1.35 5.15 6.30
C PHE A 24 -2.45 5.63 5.34
N MET A 25 -3.12 6.72 5.68
CA MET A 25 -4.16 7.31 4.81
C MET A 25 -3.58 8.50 4.05
N TRP A 26 -3.64 8.51 2.73
CA TRP A 26 -3.07 9.62 1.93
C TRP A 26 -4.03 10.81 1.74
N ARG A 27 -5.28 10.71 2.21
CA ARG A 27 -6.30 11.75 2.07
C ARG A 27 -6.13 12.83 3.16
N SER A 28 -5.85 14.07 2.76
CA SER A 28 -5.55 15.19 3.66
C SER A 28 -6.63 15.44 4.71
N HIS A 29 -7.90 15.44 4.32
CA HIS A 29 -9.03 15.72 5.21
C HIS A 29 -9.20 14.72 6.36
N LEU A 30 -8.63 13.51 6.25
CA LEU A 30 -8.72 12.49 7.29
C LEU A 30 -7.73 12.72 8.44
N HIS A 31 -6.80 13.66 8.28
CA HIS A 31 -5.76 13.95 9.28
C HIS A 31 -6.02 15.19 10.10
N PHE A 32 -7.12 15.91 9.88
CA PHE A 32 -7.42 17.14 10.62
C PHE A 32 -7.51 16.92 12.14
N SER A 33 -7.81 15.70 12.59
CA SER A 33 -7.84 15.34 14.01
C SER A 33 -6.49 14.92 14.59
N LYS A 34 -5.43 14.79 13.77
CA LYS A 34 -4.11 14.36 14.25
C LYS A 34 -3.44 15.51 15.03
N PRO A 35 -2.87 15.25 16.22
CA PRO A 35 -2.29 16.29 17.08
C PRO A 35 -1.27 17.19 16.38
N ASN A 36 -0.46 16.63 15.48
CA ASN A 36 0.60 17.37 14.79
C ASN A 36 0.15 18.03 13.48
N TYR A 37 -1.07 17.75 12.98
CA TYR A 37 -1.52 18.25 11.68
C TYR A 37 -1.51 19.79 11.63
N HIS A 38 -2.06 20.43 12.66
CA HIS A 38 -2.09 21.88 12.76
C HIS A 38 -0.70 22.49 12.91
N ASN A 39 0.22 21.78 13.58
CA ASN A 39 1.60 22.24 13.74
C ASN A 39 2.33 22.23 12.39
N PHE A 40 2.08 21.20 11.56
CA PHE A 40 2.60 21.15 10.19
C PHE A 40 2.02 22.24 9.29
N THR A 41 0.83 22.80 9.57
CA THR A 41 0.28 23.92 8.78
C THR A 41 1.27 25.07 8.71
N GLN A 42 1.83 25.49 9.85
CA GLN A 42 2.73 26.64 9.90
C GLN A 42 4.04 26.36 9.16
N LEU A 43 4.61 25.17 9.34
CA LEU A 43 5.85 24.76 8.66
C LEU A 43 5.66 24.69 7.14
N CYS A 44 4.57 24.06 6.71
CA CYS A 44 4.25 23.91 5.29
C CYS A 44 3.89 25.24 4.62
N SER A 45 3.24 26.18 5.32
CA SER A 45 3.02 27.53 4.81
C SER A 45 4.32 28.31 4.61
N LYS A 46 5.27 28.20 5.55
CA LYS A 46 6.60 28.83 5.39
C LYS A 46 7.37 28.21 4.23
N PHE A 47 7.39 26.88 4.16
CA PHE A 47 7.98 26.15 3.05
C PHE A 47 7.37 26.57 1.71
N HIS A 48 6.04 26.61 1.61
CA HIS A 48 5.34 27.10 0.41
C HIS A 48 5.87 28.47 -0.03
N ASN A 49 5.89 29.45 0.89
CA ASN A 49 6.31 30.81 0.58
C ASN A 49 7.80 30.90 0.19
N GLU A 50 8.64 29.97 0.65
CA GLU A 50 10.04 29.88 0.25
C GLU A 50 10.20 29.32 -1.17
N VAL A 51 9.37 28.34 -1.56
CA VAL A 51 9.56 27.60 -2.81
C VAL A 51 8.59 27.97 -3.92
N THR A 52 7.64 28.87 -3.70
CA THR A 52 6.72 29.35 -4.74
C THR A 52 6.89 30.85 -4.99
N SER A 53 6.61 31.29 -6.23
CA SER A 53 6.68 32.72 -6.62
C SER A 53 5.35 33.45 -6.58
N ILE A 54 4.24 32.74 -6.40
CA ILE A 54 2.90 33.28 -6.61
C ILE A 54 2.09 33.02 -5.33
N GLU A 55 1.24 33.98 -4.97
CA GLU A 55 0.09 33.77 -4.09
C GLU A 55 -0.96 32.87 -4.79
N SER A 56 -0.53 31.72 -5.32
CA SER A 56 -1.44 30.70 -5.83
C SER A 56 -2.24 30.14 -4.66
N ASN A 57 -3.36 29.49 -4.97
CA ASN A 57 -4.14 28.75 -3.97
C ASN A 57 -3.22 27.77 -3.23
N SER A 58 -2.76 28.17 -2.04
CA SER A 58 -1.72 27.49 -1.29
C SER A 58 -2.26 26.26 -0.57
N ASN A 59 -3.59 26.15 -0.46
CA ASN A 59 -4.25 25.10 0.31
C ASN A 59 -3.87 23.68 -0.14
N PRO A 60 -3.94 23.30 -1.43
CA PRO A 60 -3.56 21.96 -1.86
C PRO A 60 -2.08 21.65 -1.63
N PHE A 61 -1.20 22.64 -1.85
CA PHE A 61 0.23 22.48 -1.62
C PHE A 61 0.53 22.25 -0.13
N ILE A 62 -0.03 23.10 0.73
CA ILE A 62 0.13 23.00 2.19
C ILE A 62 -0.41 21.66 2.68
N GLN A 63 -1.59 21.24 2.24
CA GLN A 63 -2.18 19.94 2.60
C GLN A 63 -1.28 18.77 2.18
N ASN A 64 -0.74 18.78 0.96
CA ASN A 64 0.17 17.74 0.51
C ASN A 64 1.45 17.70 1.35
N CYS A 65 2.01 18.86 1.69
CA CYS A 65 3.17 18.95 2.56
C CYS A 65 2.88 18.41 3.97
N GLN A 66 1.68 18.68 4.52
CA GLN A 66 1.26 18.16 5.83
C GLN A 66 1.13 16.63 5.81
N VAL A 67 0.51 16.07 4.77
CA VAL A 67 0.37 14.61 4.61
C VAL A 67 1.75 13.96 4.47
N LEU A 68 2.65 14.54 3.68
CA LEU A 68 4.03 14.07 3.57
C LEU A 68 4.78 14.13 4.90
N SER A 69 4.59 15.20 5.69
CA SER A 69 5.21 15.34 7.01
C SER A 69 4.71 14.27 7.98
N LEU A 70 3.40 14.01 7.99
CA LEU A 70 2.79 12.92 8.77
C LEU A 70 3.24 11.54 8.31
N TYR A 71 3.52 11.37 7.02
CA TYR A 71 4.05 10.12 6.50
C TYR A 71 5.46 9.83 7.02
N LEU A 72 6.31 10.85 7.15
CA LEU A 72 7.63 10.71 7.77
C LEU A 72 7.52 10.30 9.24
N ASP A 73 6.57 10.87 9.99
CA ASP A 73 6.27 10.45 11.37
C ASP A 73 5.80 8.99 11.43
N HIS A 74 5.01 8.55 10.44
CA HIS A 74 4.55 7.17 10.32
C HIS A 74 5.69 6.20 10.03
N ILE A 75 6.64 6.57 9.16
CA ILE A 75 7.84 5.75 8.90
C ILE A 75 8.59 5.51 10.21
N ILE A 76 8.83 6.56 11.01
CA ILE A 76 9.53 6.43 12.29
C ILE A 76 8.78 5.52 13.27
N SER A 77 7.46 5.69 13.35
CA SER A 77 6.67 5.09 14.43
C SER A 77 6.22 3.66 14.15
N ASN A 78 6.06 3.29 12.87
CA ASN A 78 5.34 2.08 12.47
C ASN A 78 6.11 1.19 11.50
N ILE A 79 7.16 1.69 10.86
CA ILE A 79 7.91 0.93 9.87
C ILE A 79 9.21 0.42 10.49
N ASN A 80 9.47 -0.88 10.32
CA ASN A 80 10.73 -1.46 10.77
C ASN A 80 11.91 -0.89 9.96
N THR A 81 13.12 -0.97 10.53
CA THR A 81 14.34 -0.48 9.89
C THR A 81 14.58 -1.11 8.51
N ASP A 82 14.18 -2.37 8.31
CA ASP A 82 14.41 -3.12 7.08
C ASP A 82 13.58 -2.66 5.89
N ASN A 83 12.47 -1.93 6.08
CA ASN A 83 11.72 -1.30 4.98
C ASN A 83 11.77 0.22 4.99
N GLU A 84 12.52 0.81 5.92
CA GLU A 84 12.67 2.25 5.99
C GLU A 84 13.16 2.82 4.65
N GLU A 85 14.16 2.18 4.02
CA GLU A 85 14.64 2.56 2.70
C GLU A 85 13.53 2.49 1.62
N ALA A 86 12.76 1.40 1.59
CA ALA A 86 11.68 1.23 0.61
C ALA A 86 10.59 2.29 0.80
N CYS A 87 10.23 2.61 2.04
CA CYS A 87 9.21 3.62 2.33
C CYS A 87 9.74 5.04 2.12
N CYS A 88 11.05 5.27 2.30
CA CYS A 88 11.67 6.52 1.91
C CYS A 88 11.71 6.72 0.39
N LYS A 89 11.95 5.67 -0.40
CA LYS A 89 11.75 5.74 -1.86
C LYS A 89 10.32 6.15 -2.20
N TYR A 90 9.32 5.56 -1.54
CA TYR A 90 7.92 5.94 -1.74
C TYR A 90 7.64 7.40 -1.33
N PHE A 91 8.19 7.86 -0.20
CA PHE A 91 8.14 9.26 0.21
C PHE A 91 8.69 10.19 -0.88
N TYR A 92 9.87 9.90 -1.44
CA TYR A 92 10.45 10.73 -2.50
C TYR A 92 9.62 10.73 -3.79
N TYR A 93 8.98 9.60 -4.11
CA TYR A 93 8.02 9.55 -5.22
C TYR A 93 6.85 10.51 -4.97
N ARG A 94 6.23 10.45 -3.78
CA ARG A 94 5.13 11.33 -3.39
C ARG A 94 5.56 12.80 -3.30
N LEU A 95 6.75 13.08 -2.78
CA LEU A 95 7.32 14.43 -2.75
C LEU A 95 7.43 15.00 -4.17
N ARG A 96 7.95 14.21 -5.12
CA ARG A 96 8.04 14.64 -6.52
C ARG A 96 6.65 14.86 -7.13
N ASN A 97 5.72 13.93 -6.91
CA ASN A 97 4.38 13.98 -7.49
C ASN A 97 3.51 15.12 -6.94
N ASP A 98 3.51 15.27 -5.62
CA ASP A 98 2.54 16.08 -4.89
C ASP A 98 3.02 17.51 -4.63
N ILE A 99 4.34 17.73 -4.67
CA ILE A 99 4.99 19.02 -4.39
C ILE A 99 5.78 19.51 -5.61
N ILE A 100 6.83 18.79 -6.02
CA ILE A 100 7.82 19.31 -7.00
C ILE A 100 7.20 19.51 -8.38
N ARG A 101 6.35 18.58 -8.85
CA ARG A 101 5.65 18.69 -10.14
C ARG A 101 4.52 19.72 -10.14
N LYS A 102 4.17 20.32 -8.99
CA LYS A 102 3.13 21.34 -8.95
C LYS A 102 3.63 22.62 -9.65
N PRO A 103 2.74 23.32 -10.37
CA PRO A 103 3.09 24.60 -10.97
C PRO A 103 3.71 25.54 -9.93
N HIS A 104 4.72 26.31 -10.34
CA HIS A 104 5.38 27.33 -9.54
C HIS A 104 6.25 26.85 -8.38
N CYS A 105 6.40 25.54 -8.14
CA CYS A 105 7.42 25.02 -7.23
C CYS A 105 8.81 25.22 -7.85
N LYS A 106 9.72 25.87 -7.10
CA LYS A 106 11.09 26.21 -7.51
C LYS A 106 12.15 25.24 -6.98
N CYS A 107 11.76 24.09 -6.46
CA CYS A 107 12.71 23.07 -6.02
C CYS A 107 13.44 22.46 -7.21
N ASN A 108 14.78 22.44 -7.22
CA ASN A 108 15.55 21.76 -8.27
C ASN A 108 15.85 20.30 -7.90
N GLY A 109 14.77 19.52 -7.73
CA GLY A 109 14.86 18.09 -7.41
C GLY A 109 14.59 17.74 -5.95
N SER A 110 14.61 16.44 -5.66
CA SER A 110 14.04 15.89 -4.43
C SER A 110 14.86 16.23 -3.20
N LYS A 111 16.20 16.22 -3.32
CA LYS A 111 17.13 16.57 -2.25
C LYS A 111 16.92 17.99 -1.74
N GLU A 112 17.04 18.97 -2.64
CA GLU A 112 16.92 20.39 -2.30
C GLU A 112 15.55 20.68 -1.69
N CYS A 113 14.50 20.10 -2.27
CA CYS A 113 13.14 20.31 -1.77
C CYS A 113 12.98 19.77 -0.35
N TYR A 114 13.44 18.55 -0.08
CA TYR A 114 13.31 17.95 1.23
C TYR A 114 14.17 18.67 2.28
N GLU A 115 15.39 19.09 1.93
CA GLU A 115 16.23 19.93 2.80
C GLU A 115 15.52 21.22 3.21
N LYS A 116 14.82 21.88 2.27
CA LYS A 116 14.04 23.09 2.57
C LYS A 116 12.84 22.79 3.47
N ILE A 117 12.17 21.66 3.30
CA ILE A 117 11.06 21.24 4.16
C ILE A 117 11.55 21.05 5.61
N ILE A 118 12.61 20.28 5.84
CA ILE A 118 13.08 19.98 7.21
C ILE A 118 13.74 21.18 7.92
N LYS A 119 14.24 22.17 7.16
CA LYS A 119 14.79 23.42 7.71
C LYS A 119 13.71 24.34 8.30
N GLN A 120 12.44 24.14 7.97
CA GLN A 120 11.37 24.97 8.51
C GLN A 120 11.24 24.79 10.01
N LYS A 121 11.18 25.91 10.74
CA LYS A 121 10.96 25.95 12.18
C LYS A 121 9.67 26.67 12.50
N GLY A 122 8.89 26.12 13.43
CA GLY A 122 7.67 26.76 13.96
C GLY A 122 8.06 27.87 14.91
N ASN A 123 7.34 29.00 14.88
CA ASN A 123 7.60 30.07 15.86
C ASN A 123 6.96 29.76 17.22
N SER A 124 5.94 28.91 17.24
CA SER A 124 5.07 28.66 18.40
C SER A 124 5.08 27.22 18.90
N PHE A 125 5.67 26.28 18.16
CA PHE A 125 5.67 24.85 18.49
C PHE A 125 7.05 24.25 18.25
N ASN A 126 7.48 23.36 19.15
CA ASN A 126 8.71 22.56 19.00
C ASN A 126 8.59 21.44 17.93
N THR A 127 7.56 21.49 17.08
CA THR A 127 7.38 20.53 16.01
C THR A 127 8.39 20.76 14.90
N THR A 128 9.05 19.69 14.49
CA THR A 128 9.97 19.65 13.35
C THR A 128 9.51 18.57 12.37
N ILE A 129 9.79 18.75 11.09
CA ILE A 129 9.57 17.69 10.10
C ILE A 129 10.76 16.74 10.17
N SER A 130 10.48 15.44 10.30
CA SER A 130 11.48 14.39 10.40
C SER A 130 12.42 14.36 9.18
N ASP A 131 13.69 14.05 9.42
CA ASP A 131 14.75 13.86 8.43
C ASP A 131 15.05 12.38 8.14
N VAL A 132 14.19 11.44 8.60
CA VAL A 132 14.41 9.99 8.53
C VAL A 132 14.81 9.47 7.13
N CYS A 133 14.31 10.13 6.08
CA CYS A 133 14.59 9.73 4.70
C CYS A 133 15.81 10.39 4.06
N MET A 134 16.49 11.32 4.73
CA MET A 134 17.64 12.05 4.15
C MET A 134 18.81 11.14 3.78
N LYS A 135 18.98 10.03 4.51
CA LYS A 135 20.01 9.01 4.22
C LYS A 135 19.66 8.08 3.05
N HIS A 136 18.41 8.09 2.60
CA HIS A 136 17.88 7.23 1.52
C HIS A 136 17.50 8.04 0.29
N LEU A 137 18.25 9.10 0.02
CA LEU A 137 17.98 10.02 -1.08
C LEU A 137 17.94 9.27 -2.42
N ILE A 138 16.89 9.52 -3.19
CA ILE A 138 16.74 9.01 -4.54
C ILE A 138 16.11 10.06 -5.45
N ASP A 139 16.60 10.13 -6.68
CA ASP A 139 15.93 10.82 -7.78
C ASP A 139 15.51 9.81 -8.82
N PHE A 140 14.22 9.81 -9.15
CA PHE A 140 13.65 8.90 -10.12
C PHE A 140 13.94 9.41 -11.54
N ASP A 141 14.38 8.53 -12.43
CA ASP A 141 14.21 8.80 -13.86
C ASP A 141 12.71 8.80 -14.22
N ASN A 142 12.38 9.31 -15.40
CA ASN A 142 10.98 9.44 -15.82
C ASN A 142 10.29 8.08 -16.01
N GLY A 143 11.03 7.05 -16.42
CA GLY A 143 10.52 5.69 -16.56
C GLY A 143 10.12 5.11 -15.21
N THR A 144 11.03 5.13 -14.23
CA THR A 144 10.76 4.64 -12.88
C THR A 144 9.63 5.44 -12.22
N PHE A 145 9.62 6.76 -12.37
CA PHE A 145 8.54 7.61 -11.84
C PHE A 145 7.16 7.20 -12.40
N ASN A 146 7.06 7.00 -13.71
CA ASN A 146 5.81 6.59 -14.35
C ASN A 146 5.36 5.18 -13.90
N MET A 147 6.31 4.27 -13.65
CA MET A 147 5.99 2.96 -13.09
C MET A 147 5.45 3.07 -11.65
N MET A 148 6.10 3.88 -10.80
CA MET A 148 5.62 4.16 -9.44
C MET A 148 4.21 4.74 -9.46
N GLU A 149 3.92 5.70 -10.34
CA GLU A 149 2.59 6.31 -10.46
C GLU A 149 1.50 5.30 -10.81
N LYS A 150 1.79 4.38 -11.75
CA LYS A 150 0.82 3.34 -12.11
C LYS A 150 0.61 2.33 -10.98
N LEU A 151 1.67 1.93 -10.28
CA LEU A 151 1.55 1.03 -9.13
C LEU A 151 0.79 1.69 -7.98
N ASP A 152 1.07 2.96 -7.69
CA ASP A 152 0.38 3.73 -6.65
C ASP A 152 -1.12 3.79 -6.95
N TYR A 153 -1.47 4.16 -8.18
CA TYR A 153 -2.87 4.20 -8.63
C TYR A 153 -3.55 2.82 -8.57
N MET A 154 -2.86 1.75 -8.99
CA MET A 154 -3.37 0.39 -8.90
C MET A 154 -3.68 0.00 -7.45
N TYR A 155 -2.78 0.26 -6.50
CA TYR A 155 -2.99 -0.05 -5.09
C TYR A 155 -4.05 0.84 -4.43
N ASP A 156 -4.15 2.11 -4.83
CA ASP A 156 -5.22 3.00 -4.35
C ASP A 156 -6.59 2.45 -4.75
N LYS A 157 -6.72 1.99 -6.00
CA LYS A 157 -7.94 1.33 -6.50
C LYS A 157 -8.25 0.00 -5.84
N PHE A 158 -7.23 -0.82 -5.59
CA PHE A 158 -7.39 -2.03 -4.79
C PHE A 158 -7.93 -1.71 -3.39
N ASN A 159 -7.33 -0.73 -2.72
CA ASN A 159 -7.69 -0.33 -1.37
C ASN A 159 -9.10 0.27 -1.27
N GLU A 160 -9.60 0.93 -2.32
CA GLU A 160 -10.96 1.48 -2.37
C GLU A 160 -12.02 0.39 -2.19
N PHE A 161 -11.95 -0.73 -2.93
CA PHE A 161 -12.97 -1.78 -2.81
C PHE A 161 -12.64 -2.84 -1.76
N ASN A 162 -11.36 -3.08 -1.44
CA ASN A 162 -10.98 -4.14 -0.51
C ASN A 162 -11.44 -3.84 0.93
N LYS A 163 -11.56 -2.56 1.30
CA LYS A 163 -12.01 -2.13 2.64
C LYS A 163 -13.53 -1.95 2.73
N GLU A 164 -14.24 -2.06 1.61
CA GLU A 164 -15.67 -1.82 1.58
C GLU A 164 -16.46 -3.04 2.02
N HIS A 165 -17.49 -2.82 2.85
CA HIS A 165 -18.40 -3.89 3.20
C HIS A 165 -19.12 -4.43 1.96
N ASN A 166 -19.50 -3.53 1.04
CA ASN A 166 -20.22 -3.82 -0.20
C ASN A 166 -19.48 -3.19 -1.38
N PRO A 167 -18.39 -3.82 -1.87
CA PRO A 167 -17.67 -3.32 -3.03
C PRO A 167 -18.58 -3.31 -4.26
N THR A 168 -18.37 -2.39 -5.21
CA THR A 168 -19.12 -2.38 -6.47
C THR A 168 -18.36 -3.09 -7.58
N TYR A 169 -19.08 -3.77 -8.47
CA TYR A 169 -18.47 -4.42 -9.65
C TYR A 169 -17.65 -3.44 -10.48
N GLN A 170 -18.11 -2.20 -10.66
CA GLN A 170 -17.41 -1.17 -11.43
C GLN A 170 -16.01 -0.86 -10.86
N ARG A 171 -15.86 -0.74 -9.54
CA ARG A 171 -14.55 -0.48 -8.91
C ARG A 171 -13.59 -1.65 -9.06
N ILE A 172 -14.11 -2.86 -8.90
CA ILE A 172 -13.32 -4.08 -9.12
C ILE A 172 -12.88 -4.16 -10.60
N GLN A 173 -13.77 -3.83 -11.54
CA GLN A 173 -13.47 -3.80 -12.96
C GLN A 173 -12.42 -2.73 -13.32
N GLU A 174 -12.44 -1.57 -12.67
CA GLU A 174 -11.41 -0.53 -12.83
C GLU A 174 -10.03 -1.09 -12.46
N PHE A 175 -9.91 -1.76 -11.31
CA PHE A 175 -8.67 -2.41 -10.90
C PHE A 175 -8.23 -3.52 -11.86
N ILE A 176 -9.15 -4.39 -12.31
CA ILE A 176 -8.85 -5.43 -13.29
C ILE A 176 -8.25 -4.81 -14.56
N SER A 177 -8.88 -3.76 -15.09
CA SER A 177 -8.42 -3.05 -16.29
C SER A 177 -7.01 -2.46 -16.10
N ILE A 178 -6.74 -1.85 -14.93
CA ILE A 178 -5.41 -1.32 -14.62
C ILE A 178 -4.36 -2.45 -14.59
N LEU A 179 -4.67 -3.55 -13.91
CA LEU A 179 -3.76 -4.68 -13.77
C LEU A 179 -3.48 -5.35 -15.13
N GLU A 180 -4.49 -5.54 -15.99
CA GLU A 180 -4.32 -6.04 -17.36
C GLU A 180 -3.50 -5.09 -18.23
N ASN A 181 -3.73 -3.78 -18.12
CA ASN A 181 -2.94 -2.79 -18.86
C ASN A 181 -1.47 -2.82 -18.45
N LEU A 182 -1.20 -3.00 -17.15
CA LEU A 182 0.15 -3.19 -16.63
C LEU A 182 0.78 -4.48 -17.15
N ASP A 183 0.05 -5.60 -17.12
CA ASP A 183 0.50 -6.90 -17.65
C ASP A 183 0.82 -6.82 -19.15
N ASN A 184 -0.02 -6.16 -19.95
CA ASN A 184 0.22 -6.02 -21.40
C ASN A 184 1.45 -5.17 -21.75
N SER A 185 1.96 -4.39 -20.79
CA SER A 185 3.21 -3.62 -20.94
C SER A 185 4.46 -4.35 -20.42
N TYR A 186 4.34 -5.65 -20.11
CA TYR A 186 5.35 -6.53 -19.50
C TYR A 186 6.77 -6.42 -20.07
N ASN A 187 6.93 -6.38 -21.40
CA ASN A 187 8.25 -6.36 -22.06
C ASN A 187 9.11 -5.11 -21.72
N LYS A 188 8.59 -4.19 -20.89
CA LYS A 188 9.24 -2.95 -20.48
C LYS A 188 9.67 -2.96 -19.01
N TYR A 189 9.45 -4.04 -18.26
CA TYR A 189 9.58 -4.04 -16.80
C TYR A 189 10.61 -5.03 -16.26
N ASN A 190 11.21 -4.67 -15.13
CA ASN A 190 12.17 -5.51 -14.41
C ASN A 190 11.48 -6.54 -13.49
N GLU A 191 12.22 -7.52 -13.02
CA GLU A 191 11.70 -8.63 -12.19
C GLU A 191 10.98 -8.17 -10.92
N SER A 192 11.45 -7.10 -10.27
CA SER A 192 10.83 -6.58 -9.05
C SER A 192 9.44 -5.99 -9.30
N PHE A 193 9.25 -5.33 -10.44
CA PHE A 193 7.94 -4.84 -10.86
C PHE A 193 6.96 -6.01 -11.07
N LEU A 194 7.42 -7.09 -11.72
CA LEU A 194 6.63 -8.29 -11.95
C LEU A 194 6.22 -8.95 -10.64
N LEU A 195 7.12 -8.98 -9.65
CA LEU A 195 6.81 -9.51 -8.34
C LEU A 195 5.72 -8.69 -7.64
N VAL A 196 5.72 -7.36 -7.79
CA VAL A 196 4.64 -6.51 -7.27
C VAL A 196 3.31 -6.79 -7.96
N LEU A 197 3.29 -7.00 -9.29
CA LEU A 197 2.06 -7.39 -10.00
C LEU A 197 1.54 -8.76 -9.53
N LYS A 198 2.43 -9.75 -9.39
CA LYS A 198 2.07 -11.08 -8.87
C LYS A 198 1.41 -10.99 -7.49
N LYS A 199 1.97 -10.17 -6.60
CA LYS A 199 1.40 -9.92 -5.26
C LYS A 199 0.02 -9.25 -5.34
N ALA A 200 -0.14 -8.25 -6.21
CA ALA A 200 -1.44 -7.60 -6.41
C ALA A 200 -2.50 -8.57 -6.95
N ASN A 201 -2.12 -9.45 -7.89
CA ASN A 201 -2.99 -10.50 -8.41
C ASN A 201 -3.38 -11.52 -7.35
N GLN A 202 -2.43 -11.92 -6.51
CA GLN A 202 -2.70 -12.83 -5.39
C GLN A 202 -3.68 -12.19 -4.38
N ALA A 203 -3.47 -10.92 -4.01
CA ALA A 203 -4.38 -10.19 -3.14
C ALA A 203 -5.79 -10.07 -3.75
N TYR A 204 -5.89 -9.93 -5.07
CA TYR A 204 -7.18 -9.99 -5.78
C TYR A 204 -7.86 -11.35 -5.69
N ILE A 205 -7.13 -12.46 -5.93
CA ILE A 205 -7.68 -13.83 -5.79
C ILE A 205 -8.22 -14.04 -4.38
N GLU A 206 -7.46 -13.63 -3.36
CA GLU A 206 -7.87 -13.70 -1.96
C GLU A 206 -9.15 -12.90 -1.71
N PHE A 207 -9.21 -11.66 -2.19
CA PHE A 207 -10.41 -10.82 -2.11
C PHE A 207 -11.63 -11.48 -2.76
N VAL A 208 -11.50 -12.02 -3.98
CA VAL A 208 -12.59 -12.74 -4.65
C VAL A 208 -13.03 -13.95 -3.84
N GLY A 209 -12.09 -14.66 -3.21
CA GLY A 209 -12.38 -15.74 -2.26
C GLY A 209 -13.30 -15.30 -1.12
N THR A 210 -13.10 -14.08 -0.59
CA THR A 210 -13.97 -13.54 0.48
C THR A 210 -15.40 -13.26 0.03
N LEU A 211 -15.63 -12.99 -1.26
CA LEU A 211 -16.97 -12.74 -1.79
C LEU A 211 -17.86 -13.98 -1.76
N SER A 212 -17.26 -15.19 -1.78
CA SER A 212 -17.99 -16.46 -1.74
C SER A 212 -18.74 -16.70 -0.41
N VAL A 213 -18.24 -16.12 0.68
CA VAL A 213 -18.80 -16.24 2.04
C VAL A 213 -19.80 -15.11 2.35
N GLY A 214 -20.01 -14.20 1.39
CA GLY A 214 -20.74 -12.96 1.58
C GLY A 214 -22.27 -13.06 1.46
N ASP A 215 -22.91 -11.90 1.62
CA ASP A 215 -24.33 -11.70 1.37
C ASP A 215 -24.70 -11.86 -0.12
N TRP A 216 -25.98 -11.66 -0.44
CA TRP A 216 -26.46 -11.81 -1.81
C TRP A 216 -25.79 -10.82 -2.80
N ASN A 217 -25.44 -9.61 -2.35
CA ASN A 217 -24.74 -8.64 -3.19
C ASN A 217 -23.34 -9.15 -3.57
N LYS A 218 -22.58 -9.67 -2.61
CA LYS A 218 -21.26 -10.26 -2.85
C LYS A 218 -21.33 -11.48 -3.77
N LYS A 219 -22.35 -12.33 -3.62
CA LYS A 219 -22.57 -13.48 -4.50
C LYS A 219 -22.89 -13.06 -5.94
N THR A 220 -23.69 -12.00 -6.11
CA THR A 220 -23.99 -11.43 -7.42
C THR A 220 -22.73 -10.89 -8.09
N ILE A 221 -21.90 -10.14 -7.35
CA ILE A 221 -20.59 -9.66 -7.85
C ILE A 221 -19.69 -10.84 -8.23
N LEU A 222 -19.60 -11.86 -7.37
CA LEU A 222 -18.81 -13.05 -7.65
C LEU A 222 -19.27 -13.72 -8.95
N GLY A 223 -20.57 -13.77 -9.22
CA GLY A 223 -21.14 -14.27 -10.48
C GLY A 223 -20.53 -13.59 -11.71
N TYR A 224 -20.34 -12.27 -11.67
CA TYR A 224 -19.69 -11.52 -12.76
C TYR A 224 -18.17 -11.70 -12.84
N LEU A 225 -17.52 -12.14 -11.75
CA LEU A 225 -16.08 -12.30 -11.68
C LEU A 225 -15.59 -13.73 -11.99
N ILE A 226 -16.47 -14.73 -11.91
CA ILE A 226 -16.12 -16.15 -12.18
C ILE A 226 -15.45 -16.30 -13.57
N ASP A 227 -15.91 -15.55 -14.57
CA ASP A 227 -15.36 -15.60 -15.93
C ASP A 227 -14.01 -14.87 -16.09
N LYS A 228 -13.55 -14.13 -15.07
CA LYS A 228 -12.36 -13.25 -15.13
C LYS A 228 -11.20 -13.71 -14.26
N GLY A 229 -11.05 -15.02 -14.08
CA GLY A 229 -9.87 -15.60 -13.44
C GLY A 229 -9.98 -15.72 -11.92
N LYS A 230 -11.11 -16.26 -11.44
CA LYS A 230 -11.31 -16.53 -10.01
C LYS A 230 -10.20 -17.38 -9.37
N ASP A 231 -9.72 -18.42 -10.06
CA ASP A 231 -8.74 -19.36 -9.50
C ASP A 231 -7.29 -19.07 -9.92
N LYS A 232 -7.12 -18.42 -11.07
CA LYS A 232 -5.81 -18.12 -11.68
C LYS A 232 -5.41 -16.65 -11.57
N GLY A 233 -6.35 -15.79 -11.16
CA GLY A 233 -6.21 -14.34 -11.23
C GLY A 233 -6.29 -13.80 -12.66
N ILE A 234 -5.98 -12.51 -12.79
CA ILE A 234 -6.16 -11.69 -13.98
C ILE A 234 -4.90 -11.72 -14.87
N LEU A 235 -3.72 -11.92 -14.29
CA LEU A 235 -2.44 -11.83 -15.00
C LEU A 235 -2.23 -12.99 -15.98
N LYS A 236 -1.96 -12.66 -17.25
CA LYS A 236 -1.70 -13.63 -18.31
C LYS A 236 -0.23 -14.04 -18.35
N VAL A 237 0.68 -13.09 -18.16
CA VAL A 237 2.12 -13.35 -18.32
C VAL A 237 2.71 -14.21 -17.19
N VAL A 238 2.12 -14.15 -16.00
CA VAL A 238 2.54 -14.98 -14.85
C VAL A 238 2.42 -16.48 -15.15
N HIS A 239 1.49 -16.88 -16.01
CA HIS A 239 1.26 -18.28 -16.36
C HIS A 239 2.24 -18.82 -17.42
N GLY A 240 2.87 -17.95 -18.20
CA GLY A 240 3.82 -18.36 -19.25
C GLY A 240 5.21 -18.73 -18.72
N ILE A 241 5.57 -18.27 -17.51
CA ILE A 241 6.89 -18.50 -16.92
C ILE A 241 6.95 -19.87 -16.22
N GLU A 242 5.88 -20.30 -15.56
CA GLU A 242 5.87 -21.57 -14.82
C GLU A 242 5.90 -22.82 -15.71
N GLU A 243 5.34 -22.79 -16.93
CA GLU A 243 5.32 -23.98 -17.79
C GLU A 243 6.64 -24.21 -18.56
N ASN A 244 7.43 -23.17 -18.85
CA ASN A 244 8.67 -23.32 -19.63
C ASN A 244 9.95 -23.26 -18.81
N GLU A 245 10.01 -22.51 -17.70
CA GLU A 245 11.23 -22.47 -16.87
C GLU A 245 11.33 -23.65 -15.91
N VAL A 246 10.22 -24.23 -15.42
CA VAL A 246 10.27 -25.44 -14.58
C VAL A 246 10.73 -26.66 -15.37
N VAL A 247 10.40 -26.74 -16.67
CA VAL A 247 10.88 -27.81 -17.56
C VAL A 247 12.35 -27.60 -17.91
N THR A 248 12.78 -26.36 -18.14
CA THR A 248 14.17 -26.05 -18.52
C THR A 248 15.12 -26.15 -17.32
N ALA A 249 14.72 -25.69 -16.14
CA ALA A 249 15.49 -25.82 -14.89
C ALA A 249 15.57 -27.26 -14.38
N ARG A 250 14.52 -28.08 -14.57
CA ARG A 250 14.60 -29.54 -14.32
C ARG A 250 15.48 -30.26 -15.32
N ALA A 251 15.49 -29.85 -16.60
CA ALA A 251 16.38 -30.43 -17.60
C ALA A 251 17.87 -30.08 -17.36
N THR A 252 18.17 -28.88 -16.85
CA THR A 252 19.54 -28.50 -16.47
C THR A 252 19.98 -29.12 -15.14
N GLN A 253 19.09 -29.26 -14.15
CA GLN A 253 19.41 -29.96 -12.89
C GLN A 253 19.54 -31.48 -13.04
N ALA A 254 18.84 -32.10 -13.99
CA ALA A 254 19.00 -33.52 -14.30
C ALA A 254 20.36 -33.85 -14.95
N HIS A 255 21.01 -32.87 -15.60
CA HIS A 255 22.37 -33.01 -16.13
C HIS A 255 23.48 -32.63 -15.13
N ALA A 256 23.18 -31.80 -14.12
CA ALA A 256 24.17 -31.38 -13.12
C ALA A 256 24.24 -32.29 -11.87
N LYS A 257 23.27 -33.20 -11.68
CA LYS A 257 23.23 -34.08 -10.50
C LYS A 257 23.74 -35.49 -10.82
N LYS A 258 25.01 -35.58 -11.19
CA LYS A 258 25.78 -36.83 -11.13
C LYS A 258 27.20 -36.54 -10.66
N TYR A 259 27.37 -35.91 -9.51
CA TYR A 259 28.50 -36.14 -8.59
C TYR A 259 28.21 -35.43 -7.26
N ASN A 260 28.57 -36.12 -6.18
CA ASN A 260 28.61 -35.72 -4.77
C ASN A 260 27.33 -35.97 -3.96
N ASP A 261 27.22 -37.21 -3.48
CA ASP A 261 26.75 -37.52 -2.14
C ASP A 261 27.71 -36.94 -1.09
N THR A 262 27.21 -36.13 -0.15
CA THR A 262 27.42 -36.33 1.30
C THR A 262 26.47 -35.46 2.14
N ASP A 263 25.72 -36.16 2.98
CA ASP A 263 25.10 -35.83 4.28
C ASP A 263 24.83 -34.39 4.79
N ILE A 264 23.55 -34.23 5.15
CA ILE A 264 22.94 -33.71 6.39
C ILE A 264 23.14 -32.24 6.78
N GLY A 265 22.00 -31.53 6.82
CA GLY A 265 21.81 -30.28 7.57
C GLY A 265 20.44 -29.67 7.27
N ALA A 266 19.39 -30.18 7.91
CA ALA A 266 18.04 -29.66 7.79
C ALA A 266 17.91 -28.33 8.55
N ASP A 267 17.43 -27.27 7.87
CA ASP A 267 16.75 -26.16 8.54
C ASP A 267 15.79 -25.48 7.54
N SER A 268 14.49 -25.65 7.78
CA SER A 268 13.42 -24.99 7.04
C SER A 268 12.39 -24.46 8.02
N THR A 269 12.54 -23.19 8.42
CA THR A 269 11.52 -22.50 9.23
C THR A 269 11.52 -21.00 8.96
N THR A 270 10.93 -20.60 7.84
CA THR A 270 10.61 -19.17 7.59
C THR A 270 9.32 -18.94 6.80
N GLY A 271 8.45 -19.95 6.69
CA GLY A 271 7.20 -19.87 5.93
C GLY A 271 5.92 -19.62 6.74
N ILE A 272 5.98 -19.61 8.07
CA ILE A 272 4.76 -19.71 8.91
C ILE A 272 4.32 -18.36 9.52
N VAL A 273 5.16 -17.32 9.50
CA VAL A 273 4.87 -16.07 10.25
C VAL A 273 3.75 -15.22 9.61
N PHE A 274 3.49 -15.35 8.30
CA PHE A 274 2.50 -14.51 7.62
C PHE A 274 1.04 -14.97 7.76
N LEU A 275 0.78 -16.23 8.13
CA LEU A 275 -0.60 -16.72 8.31
C LEU A 275 -1.21 -16.36 9.68
N TYR A 276 -0.37 -16.07 10.69
CA TYR A 276 -0.85 -15.74 12.02
C TYR A 276 -1.54 -14.37 12.09
N PHE A 277 -1.04 -13.35 11.40
CA PHE A 277 -1.62 -12.00 11.46
C PHE A 277 -3.06 -11.94 10.91
N SER A 278 -3.39 -12.72 9.88
CA SER A 278 -4.76 -12.77 9.34
C SER A 278 -5.75 -13.52 10.25
N ILE A 279 -5.26 -14.49 11.04
CA ILE A 279 -6.11 -15.21 12.00
C ILE A 279 -6.34 -14.37 13.25
N PHE A 280 -5.30 -13.69 13.78
CA PHE A 280 -5.43 -12.87 14.99
C PHE A 280 -6.37 -11.67 14.80
N ASN A 281 -6.28 -10.95 13.67
CA ASN A 281 -7.19 -9.84 13.39
C ASN A 281 -8.66 -10.29 13.26
N LYS A 282 -8.92 -11.49 12.72
CA LYS A 282 -10.27 -12.06 12.68
C LYS A 282 -10.74 -12.47 14.08
N LEU A 283 -9.88 -13.08 14.89
CA LEU A 283 -10.24 -13.53 16.23
C LEU A 283 -10.56 -12.35 17.16
N GLU A 284 -9.78 -11.27 17.10
CA GLU A 284 -10.02 -10.06 17.90
C GLU A 284 -11.34 -9.37 17.51
N TYR A 285 -11.63 -9.30 16.19
CA TYR A 285 -12.92 -8.82 15.70
C TYR A 285 -14.09 -9.68 16.19
N TYR A 286 -13.98 -11.01 16.14
CA TYR A 286 -15.02 -11.91 16.65
C TYR A 286 -15.21 -11.79 18.16
N LEU A 287 -14.14 -11.60 18.94
CA LEU A 287 -14.22 -11.44 20.39
C LEU A 287 -14.90 -10.12 20.77
N ILE A 288 -14.60 -9.01 20.09
CA ILE A 288 -15.28 -7.71 20.29
C ILE A 288 -16.76 -7.82 19.90
N HIS A 289 -17.08 -8.49 18.79
CA HIS A 289 -18.46 -8.67 18.39
C HIS A 289 -19.23 -9.59 19.35
N PHE A 290 -18.58 -10.63 19.85
CA PHE A 290 -19.18 -11.56 20.81
C PHE A 290 -19.42 -10.90 22.18
N SER A 291 -18.51 -10.05 22.67
CA SER A 291 -18.70 -9.32 23.93
C SER A 291 -19.91 -8.40 23.88
N LEU A 292 -20.10 -7.66 22.77
CA LEU A 292 -21.27 -6.80 22.56
C LEU A 292 -22.59 -7.58 22.51
N TYR A 293 -22.59 -8.77 21.88
CA TYR A 293 -23.77 -9.63 21.85
C TYR A 293 -24.11 -10.22 23.23
N SER A 294 -23.10 -10.55 24.04
CA SER A 294 -23.30 -11.13 25.36
C SER A 294 -23.99 -10.15 26.33
N GLU A 295 -23.62 -8.86 26.29
CA GLU A 295 -24.26 -7.83 27.10
C GLU A 295 -25.71 -7.61 26.69
N PHE A 296 -26.00 -7.61 25.38
CA PHE A 296 -27.35 -7.49 24.87
C PHE A 296 -28.22 -8.69 25.29
N PHE A 297 -27.66 -9.90 25.27
CA PHE A 297 -28.38 -11.10 25.70
C PHE A 297 -28.70 -11.06 27.21
N ILE A 298 -27.74 -10.67 28.05
CA ILE A 298 -27.96 -10.50 29.50
C ILE A 298 -29.04 -9.45 29.77
N PHE A 299 -29.04 -8.33 29.03
CA PHE A 299 -30.07 -7.29 29.15
C PHE A 299 -31.48 -7.84 28.82
N THR A 300 -31.62 -8.60 27.74
CA THR A 300 -32.93 -9.16 27.34
C THR A 300 -33.49 -10.17 28.35
N ILE A 301 -32.64 -10.93 29.05
CA ILE A 301 -33.06 -11.84 30.12
C ILE A 301 -33.62 -11.03 31.31
N LYS A 302 -32.90 -9.99 31.76
CA LYS A 302 -33.35 -9.14 32.89
C LYS A 302 -34.69 -8.45 32.60
N VAL A 303 -34.89 -7.96 31.37
CA VAL A 303 -36.17 -7.34 30.97
C VAL A 303 -37.33 -8.34 31.04
N LYS A 304 -37.12 -9.60 30.64
CA LYS A 304 -38.15 -10.65 30.73
C LYS A 304 -38.51 -11.00 32.18
N GLU A 305 -37.54 -11.02 33.09
CA GLU A 305 -37.78 -11.27 34.52
C GLU A 305 -38.57 -10.13 35.18
N ILE A 306 -38.21 -8.88 34.88
CA ILE A 306 -38.94 -7.71 35.36
C ILE A 306 -40.38 -7.75 34.86
N LYS A 307 -40.61 -8.04 33.57
CA LYS A 307 -41.97 -8.13 33.02
C LYS A 307 -42.83 -9.19 33.72
N LYS A 308 -42.26 -10.37 33.98
CA LYS A 308 -42.94 -11.45 34.74
C LYS A 308 -43.26 -11.06 36.19
N SER A 309 -42.45 -10.19 36.80
CA SER A 309 -42.68 -9.73 38.18
C SER A 309 -43.80 -8.68 38.28
N VAL A 310 -44.00 -7.90 37.22
CA VAL A 310 -45.07 -6.88 37.14
C VAL A 310 -46.42 -7.53 36.86
N GLU A 311 -46.48 -8.56 36.02
CA GLU A 311 -47.73 -9.26 35.67
C GLU A 311 -48.29 -10.14 36.81
N LYS A 312 -47.54 -10.34 37.90
CA LYS A 312 -47.95 -11.13 39.08
C LYS A 312 -48.45 -10.29 40.26
N LYS A 313 -48.54 -8.96 40.12
CA LYS A 313 -49.13 -8.04 41.10
C LYS A 313 -50.50 -7.60 40.64
#